data_AF-A0AA41RNN9-F1
#
_entry.id   AF-A0AA41RNN9-F1
#
_cell.length_a   1.000
_cell.length_b   1.000
_cell.length_c   1.000
_cell.angle_alpha   90.00
_cell.angle_beta   90.00
_cell.angle_gamma   90.00
#
_symmetry.space_group_name_H-M   'P 1'
#
loop_
_entity.id
_entity.type
_entity.pdbx_description
1 polymer ?
#
loop_
_entity_poly.entity_id
_entity_poly.type
_entity_poly.pdbx_seq_one_letter_code
_entity_poly.pdbx_strand_id
1 'polypeptide(L)'
;MEKSSSSIVRVSSSSSTVGFSENISEILGDVSIFTAAGESVMIKDLWDQEEGVAVVVLLRHFGCICCWELASKLKESKSRFDSAGVKLIAVGVGTPEKARILAERLPFPMDALYADPERKAYDVLGLYYGFGRTFFSSASAKVLLRFGAVKKAAKNYTIKATPDDRSGVLQQGGIFVFKGKQLLYARKDEGPGDHAPLEEILNVCCSPVA
;
A
#
# COMPACT_ATOMS: atom_id res chain seq x y z
N MET A 1 -28.45 8.74 -37.02
CA MET A 1 -27.07 9.23 -36.79
C MET A 1 -27.19 10.17 -35.61
N GLU A 2 -26.56 9.99 -34.44
CA GLU A 2 -25.21 9.52 -34.13
C GLU A 2 -25.22 8.64 -32.87
N LYS A 3 -24.42 7.57 -32.88
CA LYS A 3 -24.04 6.83 -31.68
C LYS A 3 -22.82 7.53 -31.08
N SER A 4 -22.96 8.19 -29.94
CA SER A 4 -21.82 8.68 -29.16
C SER A 4 -21.14 7.49 -28.48
N SER A 5 -20.03 7.03 -29.08
CA SER A 5 -19.17 5.99 -28.50
C SER A 5 -18.30 6.64 -27.42
N SER A 6 -18.65 6.40 -26.16
CA SER A 6 -17.75 6.65 -25.03
C SER A 6 -16.57 5.69 -25.13
N SER A 7 -15.40 6.24 -25.47
CA SER A 7 -14.16 5.50 -25.56
C SER A 7 -13.69 5.16 -24.15
N ILE A 8 -13.86 3.91 -23.74
CA ILE A 8 -13.25 3.37 -22.53
C ILE A 8 -11.73 3.41 -22.74
N VAL A 9 -11.08 4.39 -22.11
CA VAL A 9 -9.62 4.41 -21.99
C VAL A 9 -9.25 3.20 -21.14
N ARG A 10 -8.79 2.12 -21.78
CA ARG A 10 -8.17 0.99 -21.10
C ARG A 10 -6.90 1.49 -20.42
N VAL A 11 -6.98 1.71 -19.11
CA VAL A 11 -5.81 1.90 -18.27
C VAL A 11 -5.07 0.57 -18.28
N SER A 12 -3.89 0.53 -18.92
CA SER A 12 -3.00 -0.62 -18.84
C SER A 12 -2.61 -0.83 -17.37
N SER A 13 -3.14 -1.87 -16.74
CA SER A 13 -2.75 -2.27 -15.39
C SER A 13 -1.38 -2.94 -15.48
N SER A 14 -0.36 -2.31 -14.90
CA SER A 14 0.98 -2.90 -14.76
C SER A 14 1.05 -3.96 -13.64
N SER A 15 -0.09 -4.49 -13.22
CA SER A 15 -0.16 -5.57 -12.25
C SER A 15 0.28 -6.88 -12.87
N SER A 16 1.19 -7.57 -12.20
CA SER A 16 1.78 -8.81 -12.68
C SER A 16 2.34 -9.59 -11.51
N THR A 17 1.91 -10.84 -11.36
CA THR A 17 2.55 -11.81 -10.46
C THR A 17 3.78 -12.47 -11.11
N VAL A 18 3.92 -12.33 -12.44
CA VAL A 18 5.11 -12.76 -13.18
C VAL A 18 6.32 -11.98 -12.67
N GLY A 19 7.35 -12.69 -12.24
CA GLY A 19 8.59 -12.13 -11.68
C GLY A 19 8.72 -12.26 -10.16
N PHE A 20 7.71 -12.79 -9.46
CA PHE A 20 7.83 -13.22 -8.06
C PHE A 20 8.09 -14.72 -7.97
N SER A 21 8.87 -15.14 -6.97
CA SER A 21 9.11 -16.57 -6.73
C SER A 21 7.85 -17.25 -6.18
N GLU A 22 7.73 -18.55 -6.38
CA GLU A 22 6.60 -19.34 -5.86
C GLU A 22 6.53 -19.33 -4.33
N ASN A 23 7.68 -19.16 -3.65
CA ASN A 23 7.78 -19.07 -2.20
C ASN A 23 7.75 -17.63 -1.66
N ILE A 24 7.35 -16.63 -2.47
CA ILE A 24 7.36 -15.22 -2.04
C ILE A 24 6.55 -14.98 -0.77
N SER A 25 5.41 -15.67 -0.60
CA SER A 25 4.58 -15.54 0.60
C SER A 25 5.27 -16.09 1.84
N GLU A 26 6.08 -17.13 1.71
CA GLU A 26 6.82 -17.73 2.82
C GLU A 26 7.97 -16.82 3.24
N ILE A 27 8.75 -16.32 2.27
CA ILE A 27 9.85 -15.38 2.52
C ILE A 27 9.30 -14.09 3.14
N LEU A 28 8.21 -13.54 2.61
CA LEU A 28 7.55 -12.37 3.18
C LEU A 28 7.00 -12.66 4.58
N GLY A 29 6.41 -13.84 4.77
CA GLY A 29 5.81 -14.27 6.02
C GLY A 29 6.77 -14.30 7.21
N ASP A 30 8.05 -14.60 6.95
CA ASP A 30 9.13 -14.62 7.95
C ASP A 30 9.72 -13.23 8.25
N VAL A 31 9.27 -12.18 7.56
CA VAL A 31 9.66 -10.80 7.90
C VAL A 31 8.95 -10.36 9.18
N SER A 32 9.73 -9.86 10.13
CA SER A 32 9.24 -9.21 11.34
C SER A 32 9.04 -7.71 11.10
N ILE A 33 7.85 -7.22 11.39
CA ILE A 33 7.47 -5.80 11.36
C ILE A 33 6.93 -5.37 12.73
N PHE A 34 6.60 -4.10 12.90
CA PHE A 34 6.12 -3.58 14.17
C PHE A 34 4.70 -3.05 14.07
N THR A 35 3.87 -3.29 15.09
CA THR A 35 2.59 -2.59 15.26
C THR A 35 2.84 -1.10 15.55
N ALA A 36 1.82 -0.25 15.40
CA ALA A 36 1.91 1.16 15.82
C ALA A 36 2.13 1.33 17.35
N ALA A 37 1.86 0.28 18.14
CA ALA A 37 2.18 0.23 19.57
C ALA A 37 3.66 -0.10 19.85
N GLY A 38 4.39 -0.59 18.85
CA GLY A 38 5.81 -0.94 18.95
C GLY A 38 6.07 -2.43 19.22
N GLU A 39 5.05 -3.27 19.12
CA GLU A 39 5.20 -4.72 19.30
C GLU A 39 5.68 -5.37 17.99
N SER A 40 6.61 -6.31 18.10
CA SER A 40 7.13 -7.06 16.96
C SER A 40 6.18 -8.18 16.58
N VAL A 41 5.86 -8.32 15.29
CA VAL A 41 4.98 -9.36 14.75
C VAL A 41 5.54 -9.91 13.44
N MET A 42 5.38 -11.20 13.17
CA MET A 42 5.70 -11.76 11.86
C MET A 42 4.54 -11.52 10.90
N ILE A 43 4.84 -11.24 9.64
CA ILE A 43 3.80 -10.97 8.63
C ILE A 43 2.84 -12.15 8.47
N LYS A 44 3.33 -13.40 8.50
CA LYS A 44 2.48 -14.59 8.38
C LYS A 44 1.43 -14.75 9.47
N ASP A 45 1.64 -14.12 10.63
CA ASP A 45 0.71 -14.22 11.76
C ASP A 45 -0.49 -13.27 11.62
N LEU A 46 -0.51 -12.41 10.57
CA LEU A 46 -1.51 -11.36 10.41
C LEU A 46 -2.77 -11.82 9.68
N TRP A 47 -2.72 -12.94 8.96
CA TRP A 47 -3.86 -13.57 8.30
C TRP A 47 -3.70 -15.09 8.27
N ASP A 48 -4.79 -15.80 8.03
CA ASP A 48 -4.78 -17.24 7.82
C ASP A 48 -4.00 -17.62 6.56
N GLN A 49 -2.90 -18.36 6.74
CA GLN A 49 -1.99 -18.77 5.66
C GLN A 49 -2.53 -19.90 4.79
N GLU A 50 -3.67 -20.51 5.12
CA GLU A 50 -4.29 -21.56 4.31
C GLU A 50 -5.32 -20.97 3.34
N GLU A 51 -6.38 -20.31 3.85
CA GLU A 51 -7.48 -19.82 3.02
C GLU A 51 -7.75 -18.30 3.15
N GLY A 52 -7.13 -17.65 4.14
CA GLY A 52 -7.33 -16.23 4.43
C GLY A 52 -6.87 -15.32 3.29
N VAL A 53 -7.63 -14.25 3.02
CA VAL A 53 -7.27 -13.25 2.01
C VAL A 53 -6.71 -12.02 2.69
N ALA A 54 -5.54 -11.55 2.24
CA ALA A 54 -4.89 -10.36 2.75
C ALA A 54 -4.50 -9.39 1.64
N VAL A 55 -4.75 -8.11 1.86
CA VAL A 55 -4.24 -7.01 1.05
C VAL A 55 -3.09 -6.35 1.81
N VAL A 56 -1.88 -6.56 1.32
CA VAL A 56 -0.65 -6.00 1.88
C VAL A 56 -0.29 -4.74 1.09
N VAL A 57 -0.44 -3.58 1.72
CA VAL A 57 -0.13 -2.27 1.15
C VAL A 57 1.17 -1.75 1.73
N LEU A 58 2.16 -1.49 0.88
CA LEU A 58 3.45 -0.95 1.27
C LEU A 58 3.45 0.55 0.94
N LEU A 59 3.23 1.38 1.96
CA LEU A 59 3.35 2.82 1.88
C LEU A 59 4.83 3.20 1.77
N ARG A 60 5.18 4.11 0.85
CA ARG A 60 6.58 4.57 0.68
C ARG A 60 7.24 4.95 2.00
N HIS A 61 6.56 5.77 2.80
CA HIS A 61 6.92 6.16 4.16
C HIS A 61 5.79 7.00 4.79
N PHE A 62 5.75 7.11 6.12
CA PHE A 62 4.70 7.87 6.82
C PHE A 62 4.76 9.38 6.59
N GLY A 63 5.88 9.93 6.11
CA GLY A 63 6.01 11.34 5.74
C GLY A 63 5.55 11.70 4.32
N CYS A 64 5.09 10.75 3.51
CA CYS A 64 4.76 11.00 2.10
C CYS A 64 3.29 11.45 1.96
N ILE A 65 3.05 12.62 1.37
CA ILE A 65 1.68 13.13 1.17
C ILE A 65 0.82 12.21 0.28
N CYS A 66 1.41 11.60 -0.75
CA CYS A 66 0.71 10.63 -1.60
C CYS A 66 0.30 9.39 -0.79
N CYS A 67 1.13 8.97 0.17
CA CYS A 67 0.78 7.86 1.06
C CYS A 67 -0.33 8.24 2.04
N TRP A 68 -0.44 9.50 2.46
CA TRP A 68 -1.60 9.97 3.25
C TRP A 68 -2.89 9.97 2.43
N GLU A 69 -2.81 10.31 1.14
CA GLU A 69 -3.94 10.18 0.22
C GLU A 69 -4.39 8.71 0.11
N LEU A 70 -3.45 7.78 -0.13
CA LEU A 70 -3.73 6.35 -0.18
C LEU A 70 -4.31 5.83 1.14
N ALA A 71 -3.68 6.14 2.27
CA ALA A 71 -4.15 5.76 3.60
C ALA A 71 -5.56 6.30 3.88
N SER A 72 -5.90 7.52 3.41
CA SER A 72 -7.25 8.05 3.56
C SER A 72 -8.28 7.22 2.79
N LYS A 73 -7.96 6.80 1.56
CA LYS A 73 -8.85 5.96 0.74
C LYS A 73 -9.02 4.55 1.32
N LEU A 74 -7.91 3.97 1.80
CA LEU A 74 -7.91 2.67 2.48
C LEU A 74 -8.77 2.70 3.74
N LYS A 75 -8.63 3.75 4.56
CA LYS A 75 -9.49 3.97 5.74
C LYS A 75 -10.97 4.04 5.33
N GLU A 76 -11.30 4.83 4.31
CA GLU A 76 -12.68 4.99 3.83
C GLU A 76 -13.27 3.69 3.29
N SER A 77 -12.43 2.75 2.82
CA SER A 77 -12.85 1.47 2.27
C SER A 77 -12.67 0.29 3.22
N LYS A 78 -12.20 0.51 4.45
CA LYS A 78 -11.88 -0.60 5.38
C LYS A 78 -13.09 -1.50 5.63
N SER A 79 -14.28 -0.93 5.77
CA SER A 79 -15.51 -1.71 5.97
C SER A 79 -15.82 -2.66 4.81
N ARG A 80 -15.41 -2.34 3.57
CA ARG A 80 -15.57 -3.23 2.41
C ARG A 80 -14.66 -4.44 2.50
N PHE A 81 -13.40 -4.24 2.93
CA PHE A 81 -12.48 -5.35 3.19
C PHE A 81 -12.99 -6.22 4.35
N ASP A 82 -13.37 -5.61 5.47
CA ASP A 82 -13.86 -6.32 6.65
C ASP A 82 -15.12 -7.15 6.32
N SER A 83 -16.05 -6.59 5.54
CA SER A 83 -17.29 -7.29 5.12
C SER A 83 -17.04 -8.46 4.15
N ALA A 84 -15.92 -8.44 3.44
CA ALA A 84 -15.48 -9.53 2.57
C ALA A 84 -14.58 -10.55 3.28
N GLY A 85 -14.32 -10.38 4.59
CA GLY A 85 -13.39 -11.23 5.34
C GLY A 85 -11.92 -11.04 4.93
N VAL A 86 -11.59 -9.92 4.31
CA VAL A 86 -10.25 -9.62 3.80
C VAL A 86 -9.46 -8.83 4.85
N LYS A 87 -8.27 -9.31 5.22
CA LYS A 87 -7.36 -8.58 6.11
C LYS A 87 -6.65 -7.46 5.35
N LEU A 88 -6.82 -6.21 5.79
CA LEU A 88 -6.01 -5.09 5.33
C LEU A 88 -4.76 -4.94 6.20
N ILE A 89 -3.58 -4.89 5.57
CA ILE A 89 -2.28 -4.72 6.23
C ILE A 89 -1.54 -3.58 5.53
N ALA A 90 -1.51 -2.39 6.13
CA ALA A 90 -0.75 -1.25 5.64
C ALA A 90 0.59 -1.14 6.39
N VAL A 91 1.69 -1.30 5.68
CA VAL A 91 3.06 -1.20 6.23
C VAL A 91 3.70 0.07 5.69
N GLY A 92 4.38 0.85 6.52
CA GLY A 92 5.14 2.03 6.09
C GLY A 92 6.59 1.98 6.54
N VAL A 93 7.49 2.53 5.72
CA VAL A 93 8.86 2.80 6.16
C VAL A 93 8.85 3.89 7.23
N GLY A 94 9.52 3.61 8.36
CA GLY A 94 9.61 4.49 9.53
C GLY A 94 9.42 3.71 10.82
N THR A 95 9.55 4.38 11.96
CA THR A 95 9.37 3.75 13.28
C THR A 95 7.88 3.61 13.65
N PRO A 96 7.52 2.76 14.63
CA PRO A 96 6.17 2.68 15.19
C PRO A 96 5.60 4.04 15.61
N GLU A 97 6.44 4.92 16.13
CA GLU A 97 6.07 6.30 16.47
C GLU A 97 5.60 7.08 15.23
N LYS A 98 6.28 6.95 14.08
CA LYS A 98 5.84 7.59 12.84
C LYS A 98 4.52 7.02 12.33
N ALA A 99 4.29 5.72 12.50
CA ALA A 99 3.01 5.08 12.19
C ALA A 99 1.89 5.66 13.06
N ARG A 100 2.13 5.82 14.37
CA ARG A 100 1.17 6.41 15.30
C ARG A 100 0.81 7.86 14.93
N ILE A 101 1.79 8.67 14.51
CA ILE A 101 1.52 10.03 14.00
C ILE A 101 0.52 9.99 12.84
N LEU A 102 0.66 9.05 11.91
CA LEU A 102 -0.31 8.88 10.82
C LEU A 102 -1.67 8.50 11.40
N ALA A 103 -1.74 7.45 12.24
CA ALA A 103 -2.99 6.97 12.82
C ALA A 103 -3.74 8.03 13.64
N GLU A 104 -3.05 8.90 14.37
CA GLU A 104 -3.69 9.96 15.17
C GLU A 104 -4.21 11.11 14.31
N ARG A 105 -3.41 11.57 13.35
CA ARG A 105 -3.71 12.77 12.54
C ARG A 105 -4.62 12.46 11.37
N LEU A 106 -4.48 11.29 10.80
CA LEU A 106 -5.39 10.68 9.85
C LEU A 106 -5.93 9.43 10.55
N PRO A 107 -7.13 9.47 11.18
CA PRO A 107 -7.67 8.44 12.10
C PRO A 107 -7.77 7.05 11.45
N PHE A 108 -6.62 6.44 11.18
CA PHE A 108 -6.42 5.24 10.41
C PHE A 108 -6.40 4.09 11.41
N PRO A 109 -7.10 2.98 11.13
CA PRO A 109 -7.24 1.89 12.09
C PRO A 109 -5.88 1.27 12.44
N MET A 110 -5.50 1.32 13.73
CA MET A 110 -4.18 0.88 14.18
C MET A 110 -3.97 -0.63 14.02
N ASP A 111 -5.05 -1.41 14.03
CA ASP A 111 -5.07 -2.86 13.79
C ASP A 111 -4.75 -3.27 12.33
N ALA A 112 -4.64 -2.27 11.45
CA ALA A 112 -4.26 -2.42 10.06
C ALA A 112 -2.99 -1.64 9.71
N LEU A 113 -2.29 -1.02 10.69
CA LEU A 113 -1.14 -0.15 10.44
C LEU A 113 0.13 -0.65 11.13
N TYR A 114 1.17 -0.84 10.34
CA TYR A 114 2.44 -1.42 10.75
C TYR A 114 3.62 -0.61 10.23
N ALA A 115 4.76 -0.74 10.90
CA ALA A 115 6.02 -0.09 10.60
C ALA A 115 7.09 -1.14 10.26
N ASP A 116 7.83 -0.89 9.18
CA ASP A 116 9.01 -1.67 8.82
C ASP A 116 10.21 -0.71 8.70
N PRO A 117 10.90 -0.43 9.82
CA PRO A 117 12.01 0.54 9.85
C PRO A 117 13.19 0.10 8.98
N GLU A 118 13.41 -1.21 8.88
CA GLU A 118 14.55 -1.81 8.17
C GLU A 118 14.25 -2.07 6.69
N ARG A 119 12.99 -1.88 6.25
CA ARG A 119 12.52 -2.09 4.87
C ARG A 119 12.63 -3.54 4.39
N LYS A 120 12.70 -4.51 5.30
CA LYS A 120 12.86 -5.93 4.97
C LYS A 120 11.74 -6.45 4.07
N ALA A 121 10.49 -6.04 4.32
CA ALA A 121 9.36 -6.43 3.48
C ALA A 121 9.48 -5.82 2.07
N TYR A 122 10.01 -4.61 1.96
CA TYR A 122 10.21 -3.91 0.69
C TYR A 122 11.32 -4.58 -0.14
N ASP A 123 12.40 -5.00 0.51
CA ASP A 123 13.51 -5.71 -0.12
C ASP A 123 13.07 -7.10 -0.63
N VAL A 124 12.33 -7.86 0.20
CA VAL A 124 11.77 -9.17 -0.20
C VAL A 124 10.84 -9.04 -1.41
N LEU A 125 9.99 -8.01 -1.42
CA LEU A 125 9.06 -7.75 -2.54
C LEU A 125 9.75 -7.05 -3.74
N GLY A 126 11.04 -6.74 -3.62
CA GLY A 126 11.83 -6.05 -4.64
C GLY A 126 11.21 -4.73 -5.07
N LEU A 127 10.67 -3.95 -4.12
CA LEU A 127 10.10 -2.64 -4.39
C LEU A 127 11.19 -1.65 -4.79
N TYR A 128 10.87 -0.75 -5.72
CA TYR A 128 11.88 0.14 -6.27
C TYR A 128 12.43 1.12 -5.24
N TYR A 129 13.68 1.51 -5.44
CA TYR A 129 14.39 2.50 -4.65
C TYR A 129 15.14 3.46 -5.58
N GLY A 130 15.15 4.76 -5.25
CA GLY A 130 16.11 5.70 -5.83
C GLY A 130 15.55 7.06 -6.26
N PHE A 131 16.48 7.98 -6.52
CA PHE A 131 16.20 9.38 -6.86
C PHE A 131 15.42 9.54 -8.17
N GLY A 132 15.81 8.85 -9.23
CA GLY A 132 15.16 8.91 -10.55
C GLY A 132 13.66 8.71 -10.47
N ARG A 133 13.25 7.61 -9.84
CA ARG A 133 11.84 7.24 -9.66
C ARG A 133 11.10 8.17 -8.69
N THR A 134 11.80 8.65 -7.65
CA THR A 134 11.21 9.53 -6.64
C THR A 134 10.90 10.93 -7.17
N PHE A 135 11.82 11.53 -7.92
CA PHE A 135 11.72 12.95 -8.30
C PHE A 135 11.42 13.18 -9.79
N PHE A 136 11.65 12.19 -10.65
CA PHE A 136 11.52 12.31 -12.10
C PHE A 136 10.53 11.31 -12.71
N SER A 137 9.70 10.63 -11.91
CA SER A 137 8.65 9.76 -12.45
C SER A 137 7.50 10.57 -13.06
N SER A 138 6.97 10.08 -14.17
CA SER A 138 5.77 10.62 -14.83
C SER A 138 4.51 10.48 -13.96
N ALA A 139 4.54 9.62 -12.94
CA ALA A 139 3.52 9.51 -11.91
C ALA A 139 3.25 10.84 -11.19
N SER A 140 4.29 11.68 -11.02
CA SER A 140 4.17 13.03 -10.45
C SER A 140 3.20 13.92 -11.22
N ALA A 141 3.09 13.76 -12.55
CA ALA A 141 2.12 14.51 -13.36
C ALA A 141 0.67 14.16 -13.01
N LYS A 142 0.41 12.89 -12.63
CA LYS A 142 -0.93 12.43 -12.21
C LYS A 142 -1.32 12.89 -10.80
N VAL A 143 -0.37 13.36 -9.99
CA VAL A 143 -0.66 13.94 -8.66
C VAL A 143 -1.42 15.25 -8.80
N LEU A 144 -1.11 16.07 -9.81
CA LEU A 144 -1.80 17.33 -10.09
C LEU A 144 -3.30 17.12 -10.35
N LEU A 145 -3.66 16.04 -11.07
CA LEU A 145 -5.05 15.68 -11.35
C LEU A 145 -5.85 15.30 -10.09
N ARG A 146 -5.17 14.97 -8.99
CA ARG A 146 -5.77 14.54 -7.72
C ARG A 146 -5.69 15.61 -6.63
N PHE A 147 -5.48 16.88 -7.01
CA PHE A 147 -5.27 17.98 -6.09
C PHE A 147 -6.31 18.07 -4.95
N GLY A 148 -7.59 17.80 -5.23
CA GLY A 148 -8.64 17.79 -4.20
C GLY A 148 -8.45 16.71 -3.13
N ALA A 149 -8.09 15.50 -3.53
CA ALA A 149 -7.82 14.39 -2.61
C ALA A 149 -6.53 14.62 -1.82
N VAL A 150 -5.48 15.11 -2.49
CA VAL A 150 -4.22 15.52 -1.86
C VAL A 150 -4.46 16.64 -0.84
N LYS A 151 -5.26 17.66 -1.18
CA LYS A 151 -5.62 18.75 -0.27
C LYS A 151 -6.39 18.24 0.95
N LYS A 152 -7.31 17.28 0.77
CA LYS A 152 -8.03 16.64 1.89
C LYS A 152 -7.06 15.89 2.81
N ALA A 153 -6.15 15.10 2.25
CA ALA A 153 -5.11 14.40 3.01
C ALA A 153 -4.11 15.34 3.69
N ALA A 154 -3.83 16.50 3.07
CA ALA A 154 -2.91 17.50 3.57
C ALA A 154 -3.41 18.26 4.81
N LYS A 155 -4.72 18.27 5.09
CA LYS A 155 -5.30 19.05 6.20
C LYS A 155 -4.64 18.79 7.56
N ASN A 156 -4.33 17.52 7.84
CA ASN A 156 -3.70 17.10 9.10
C ASN A 156 -2.26 16.60 8.90
N TYR A 157 -1.72 16.76 7.68
CA TYR A 157 -0.41 16.25 7.32
C TYR A 157 0.70 16.86 8.17
N THR A 158 1.75 16.08 8.40
CA THR A 158 2.97 16.56 9.06
C THR A 158 4.21 15.90 8.51
N ILE A 159 5.25 16.71 8.29
CA ILE A 159 6.57 16.22 7.91
C ILE A 159 7.24 15.43 9.05
N LYS A 160 6.77 15.55 10.30
CA LYS A 160 7.32 14.83 11.46
C LYS A 160 7.19 13.31 11.34
N ALA A 161 6.22 12.84 10.55
CA ALA A 161 6.04 11.43 10.22
C ALA A 161 7.10 10.91 9.23
N THR A 162 7.97 11.77 8.68
CA THR A 162 9.07 11.31 7.83
C THR A 162 10.02 10.41 8.63
N PRO A 163 10.50 9.30 8.05
CA PRO A 163 11.50 8.44 8.69
C PRO A 163 12.73 9.24 9.13
N ASP A 164 13.35 8.80 10.22
CA ASP A 164 14.56 9.43 10.74
C ASP A 164 15.75 9.17 9.80
N ASP A 165 15.86 7.93 9.27
CA ASP A 165 16.70 7.64 8.11
C ASP A 165 16.09 8.23 6.82
N ARG A 166 16.67 9.34 6.36
CA ARG A 166 16.22 10.06 5.16
C ARG A 166 16.38 9.26 3.87
N SER A 167 17.22 8.22 3.86
CA SER A 167 17.35 7.34 2.70
C SER A 167 16.02 6.62 2.40
N GLY A 168 15.18 6.39 3.42
CA GLY A 168 13.84 5.83 3.27
C GLY A 168 12.88 6.68 2.43
N VAL A 169 13.15 7.97 2.23
CA VAL A 169 12.33 8.84 1.34
C VAL A 169 12.43 8.40 -0.12
N LEU A 170 13.48 7.68 -0.50
CA LEU A 170 13.68 7.17 -1.87
C LEU A 170 12.97 5.84 -2.13
N GLN A 171 12.42 5.21 -1.09
CA GLN A 171 11.68 3.96 -1.20
C GLN A 171 10.37 4.20 -1.97
N GLN A 172 10.02 3.25 -2.85
CA GLN A 172 8.71 3.19 -3.49
C GLN A 172 7.82 2.14 -2.83
N GLY A 173 6.52 2.31 -3.05
CA GLY A 173 5.47 1.48 -2.46
C GLY A 173 5.01 0.37 -3.40
N GLY A 174 3.93 -0.28 -3.01
CA GLY A 174 3.27 -1.29 -3.81
C GLY A 174 2.05 -1.86 -3.11
N ILE A 175 1.25 -2.63 -3.85
CA ILE A 175 0.09 -3.34 -3.32
C ILE A 175 0.12 -4.79 -3.79
N PHE A 176 -0.12 -5.69 -2.85
CA PHE A 176 -0.11 -7.13 -3.05
C PHE A 176 -1.38 -7.73 -2.46
N VAL A 177 -1.92 -8.75 -3.13
CA VAL A 177 -3.06 -9.52 -2.63
C VAL A 177 -2.66 -10.97 -2.54
N PHE A 178 -2.83 -11.55 -1.37
CA PHE A 178 -2.56 -12.96 -1.09
C PHE A 178 -3.86 -13.67 -0.74
N LYS A 179 -3.97 -14.94 -1.12
CA LYS A 179 -4.93 -15.91 -0.57
C LYS A 179 -4.15 -17.10 -0.03
N GLY A 180 -4.18 -17.30 1.27
CA GLY A 180 -3.23 -18.17 1.96
C GLY A 180 -1.80 -17.78 1.58
N LYS A 181 -1.07 -18.72 0.97
CA LYS A 181 0.28 -18.49 0.42
C LYS A 181 0.32 -18.07 -1.05
N GLN A 182 -0.82 -18.06 -1.75
CA GLN A 182 -0.87 -17.74 -3.17
C GLN A 182 -0.89 -16.23 -3.38
N LEU A 183 0.07 -15.72 -4.16
CA LEU A 183 0.06 -14.33 -4.63
C LEU A 183 -0.93 -14.17 -5.80
N LEU A 184 -2.04 -13.46 -5.57
CA LEU A 184 -3.09 -13.22 -6.57
C LEU A 184 -2.86 -11.95 -7.38
N TYR A 185 -2.24 -10.95 -6.76
CA TYR A 185 -2.01 -9.64 -7.36
C TYR A 185 -0.70 -9.06 -6.84
N ALA A 186 0.07 -8.45 -7.72
CA ALA A 186 1.22 -7.66 -7.34
C ALA A 186 1.35 -6.44 -8.23
N ARG A 187 1.57 -5.29 -7.59
CA ARG A 187 1.91 -4.04 -8.25
C ARG A 187 2.98 -3.31 -7.45
N LYS A 188 4.06 -2.95 -8.14
CA LYS A 188 5.08 -2.04 -7.63
C LYS A 188 4.76 -0.63 -8.12
N ASP A 189 4.83 0.35 -7.23
CA ASP A 189 4.61 1.75 -7.61
C ASP A 189 5.84 2.27 -8.35
N GLU A 190 5.71 2.76 -9.57
CA GLU A 190 6.85 3.24 -10.37
C GLU A 190 7.43 4.57 -9.82
N GLY A 191 6.66 5.26 -8.98
CA GLY A 191 7.03 6.50 -8.31
C GLY A 191 5.96 7.01 -7.32
N PRO A 192 6.17 8.18 -6.70
CA PRO A 192 5.22 8.75 -5.76
C PRO A 192 3.83 8.94 -6.36
N GLY A 193 2.83 8.38 -5.70
CA GLY A 193 1.43 8.49 -6.10
C GLY A 193 1.00 7.54 -7.21
N ASP A 194 1.86 6.63 -7.71
CA ASP A 194 1.51 5.62 -8.71
C ASP A 194 0.78 4.38 -8.13
N HIS A 195 -0.10 4.62 -7.17
CA HIS A 195 -0.82 3.57 -6.46
C HIS A 195 -1.84 2.85 -7.36
N ALA A 196 -2.10 1.57 -7.07
CA ALA A 196 -3.20 0.85 -7.70
C ALA A 196 -4.54 1.58 -7.51
N PRO A 197 -5.41 1.65 -8.53
CA PRO A 197 -6.80 2.00 -8.33
C PRO A 197 -7.43 1.05 -7.30
N LEU A 198 -8.06 1.61 -6.28
CA LEU A 198 -8.59 0.81 -5.17
C LEU A 198 -9.67 -0.19 -5.62
N GLU A 199 -10.48 0.19 -6.62
CA GLU A 199 -11.48 -0.72 -7.20
C GLU A 199 -10.85 -1.92 -7.91
N GLU A 200 -9.64 -1.79 -8.48
CA GLU A 200 -8.92 -2.93 -9.05
C GLU A 200 -8.60 -3.96 -7.96
N ILE A 201 -8.12 -3.49 -6.79
CA ILE A 201 -7.82 -4.33 -5.64
C ILE A 201 -9.10 -5.00 -5.10
N LEU A 202 -10.16 -4.21 -4.92
CA LEU A 202 -11.44 -4.71 -4.39
C LEU A 202 -12.09 -5.73 -5.33
N ASN A 203 -11.95 -5.59 -6.64
CA ASN A 203 -12.42 -6.61 -7.58
C ASN A 203 -11.65 -7.93 -7.46
N VAL A 204 -10.35 -7.88 -7.14
CA VAL A 204 -9.54 -9.10 -6.95
C VAL A 204 -9.90 -9.81 -5.64
N CYS A 205 -10.03 -9.08 -4.53
CA CYS A 205 -10.15 -9.69 -3.20
C CYS A 205 -11.56 -9.70 -2.58
N CYS A 206 -12.49 -8.87 -3.06
CA CYS A 206 -13.80 -8.68 -2.45
C CYS A 206 -14.97 -8.99 -3.40
N SER A 207 -14.72 -9.67 -4.52
CA SER A 207 -15.82 -10.17 -5.36
C SER A 207 -16.64 -11.19 -4.56
N PRO A 208 -18.00 -11.12 -4.60
CA PRO A 208 -18.82 -12.06 -3.88
C PRO A 208 -18.52 -13.48 -4.37
N VAL A 209 -18.31 -14.40 -3.43
CA VAL A 209 -18.35 -15.84 -3.71
C VAL A 209 -19.75 -16.12 -4.21
N ALA A 210 -19.85 -16.53 -5.48
CA ALA A 210 -21.11 -16.94 -6.09
C ALA A 210 -21.67 -18.20 -5.42
#